data_AF-A0A969JDW5-F1
#
_entry.id   AF-A0A969JDW5-F1
#
_cell.length_a   1.000
_cell.length_b   1.000
_cell.length_c   1.000
_cell.angle_alpha   90.00
_cell.angle_beta   90.00
_cell.angle_gamma   90.00
#
_symmetry.space_group_name_H-M   'P 1'
#
loop_
_entity.id
_entity.type
_entity.pdbx_description
1 polymer ?
#
loop_
_entity_poly.entity_id
_entity_poly.type
_entity_poly.pdbx_seq_one_letter_code
_entity_poly.pdbx_strand_id
1 'polypeptide(L)'
;METRLLLWIWFAAQSGKTVTQSQAVSKLKRKSEAAAGYRQALQVLKSAGAIAIENNRCSMTPSGEKRLAEGLAEPSFVMSGNI
;
A
#
# COMPACT_ATOMS: atom_id res chain seq x y z
N MET A 1 4.70 -5.49 -4.48
CA MET A 1 3.26 -5.17 -4.24
C MET A 1 3.07 -4.36 -2.97
N GLU A 2 3.69 -4.75 -1.85
CA GLU A 2 3.63 -4.06 -0.55
C GLU A 2 4.03 -2.57 -0.64
N THR A 3 5.19 -2.26 -1.23
CA THR A 3 5.68 -0.88 -1.40
C THR A 3 4.71 0.01 -2.18
N ARG A 4 4.08 -0.51 -3.25
CA ARG A 4 3.08 0.24 -4.03
C ARG A 4 1.83 0.54 -3.20
N LEU A 5 1.45 -0.39 -2.33
CA LEU A 5 0.29 -0.26 -1.48
C LEU A 5 0.55 0.72 -0.33
N LEU A 6 1.73 0.67 0.29
CA LEU A 6 2.21 1.68 1.23
C LEU A 6 2.30 3.07 0.59
N LEU A 7 2.86 3.19 -0.60
CA LEU A 7 2.98 4.44 -1.34
C LEU A 7 1.61 5.08 -1.58
N TRP A 8 0.61 4.27 -1.95
CA TRP A 8 -0.73 4.77 -2.20
C TRP A 8 -1.45 5.23 -0.92
N ILE A 9 -1.29 4.49 0.18
CA ILE A 9 -1.82 4.89 1.50
C ILE A 9 -1.15 6.19 1.95
N TRP A 10 0.18 6.31 1.82
CA TRP A 10 0.91 7.53 2.15
C TRP A 10 0.45 8.74 1.32
N PHE A 11 0.35 8.57 0.00
CA PHE A 11 -0.07 9.65 -0.90
C PHE A 11 -1.48 10.16 -0.56
N ALA A 12 -2.39 9.24 -0.25
CA ALA A 12 -3.74 9.61 0.13
C ALA A 12 -3.79 10.30 1.50
N ALA A 13 -3.00 9.83 2.48
CA ALA A 13 -2.87 10.48 3.78
C ALA A 13 -2.35 11.92 3.63
N GLN A 14 -1.31 12.14 2.81
CA GLN A 14 -0.83 13.48 2.46
C GLN A 14 -1.90 14.35 1.78
N SER A 15 -2.77 13.75 0.98
CA SER A 15 -3.88 14.45 0.32
C SER A 15 -5.08 14.72 1.25
N GLY A 16 -4.97 14.39 2.55
CA GLY A 16 -6.09 14.46 3.50
C GLY A 16 -7.23 13.48 3.21
N LYS A 17 -7.01 12.51 2.32
CA LYS A 17 -8.00 11.52 1.89
C LYS A 17 -7.80 10.25 2.68
N THR A 18 -8.88 9.70 3.22
CA THR A 18 -8.78 8.37 3.80
C THR A 18 -8.98 7.29 2.77
N VAL A 19 -8.10 6.30 2.87
CA VAL A 19 -8.09 5.13 2.02
C VAL A 19 -8.81 4.01 2.70
N THR A 20 -9.76 3.38 2.01
CA THR A 20 -10.28 2.08 2.43
C THR A 20 -9.53 0.93 1.78
N GLN A 21 -9.53 -0.25 2.41
CA GLN A 21 -8.93 -1.46 1.83
C GLN A 21 -9.44 -1.73 0.40
N SER A 22 -10.76 -1.60 0.20
CA SER A 22 -11.40 -1.82 -1.09
C SER A 22 -10.93 -0.84 -2.15
N GLN A 23 -10.73 0.43 -1.80
CA GLN A 23 -10.18 1.42 -2.73
C GLN A 23 -8.70 1.16 -3.04
N ALA A 24 -7.92 0.70 -2.06
CA ALA A 24 -6.51 0.34 -2.26
C ALA A 24 -6.37 -0.79 -3.27
N VAL A 25 -7.12 -1.86 -3.04
CA VAL A 25 -7.12 -3.01 -3.94
C VAL A 25 -7.68 -2.63 -5.31
N SER A 26 -8.75 -1.84 -5.39
CA SER A 26 -9.37 -1.48 -6.68
C SER A 26 -8.50 -0.55 -7.51
N LYS A 27 -7.81 0.41 -6.88
CA LYS A 27 -6.93 1.36 -7.59
C LYS A 27 -5.64 0.71 -8.07
N LEU A 28 -5.13 -0.27 -7.33
CA LEU A 28 -3.91 -1.00 -7.66
C LEU A 28 -4.16 -2.24 -8.52
N LYS A 29 -5.41 -2.69 -8.65
CA LYS A 29 -5.82 -3.74 -9.58
C LYS A 29 -5.56 -3.29 -11.02
N ARG A 30 -4.37 -3.55 -11.54
CA ARG A 30 -4.12 -3.61 -12.98
C ARG A 30 -4.88 -4.82 -13.55
N LYS A 31 -5.30 -4.74 -14.82
CA LYS A 31 -6.15 -5.75 -15.50
C LYS A 31 -5.65 -7.21 -15.37
N SER A 32 -4.37 -7.44 -15.04
CA SER A 32 -3.78 -8.78 -14.85
C SER A 32 -3.34 -9.12 -13.41
N GLU A 33 -3.32 -8.18 -12.45
CA GLU A 33 -2.91 -8.50 -11.07
C GLU A 33 -4.12 -8.94 -10.24
N ALA A 34 -4.04 -10.14 -9.67
CA ALA A 34 -5.10 -10.70 -8.86
C ALA A 34 -5.35 -9.84 -7.61
N ALA A 35 -6.59 -9.40 -7.43
CA ALA A 35 -7.03 -8.69 -6.23
C ALA A 35 -6.69 -9.44 -4.92
N ALA A 36 -6.56 -10.76 -4.99
CA ALA A 36 -6.11 -11.61 -3.91
C ALA A 36 -4.68 -11.28 -3.41
N GLY A 37 -3.74 -11.01 -4.32
CA GLY A 37 -2.35 -10.67 -3.94
C GLY A 37 -2.26 -9.36 -3.16
N TYR A 38 -3.09 -8.37 -3.53
CA TYR A 38 -3.16 -7.10 -2.80
C TYR A 38 -3.86 -7.21 -1.45
N ARG A 39 -4.86 -8.09 -1.32
CA ARG A 39 -5.47 -8.40 -0.01
C ARG A 39 -4.48 -9.10 0.92
N GLN A 40 -3.70 -10.03 0.39
CA GLN A 40 -2.65 -10.69 1.16
C GLN A 40 -1.57 -9.70 1.60
N ALA A 41 -1.11 -8.83 0.69
CA ALA A 41 -0.17 -7.76 1.01
C ALA A 41 -0.69 -6.81 2.10
N LEU A 42 -1.97 -6.43 2.07
CA LEU A 42 -2.62 -5.66 3.15
C LEU A 42 -2.56 -6.39 4.49
N GLN A 43 -2.81 -7.70 4.50
CA GLN A 43 -2.77 -8.52 5.70
C GLN A 43 -1.35 -8.64 6.27
N VAL A 44 -0.34 -8.81 5.40
CA VAL A 44 1.08 -8.84 5.77
C VAL A 44 1.49 -7.50 6.36
N LEU A 45 1.17 -6.39 5.70
CA LEU A 45 1.47 -5.04 6.18
C LEU A 45 0.79 -4.74 7.52
N LYS A 46 -0.46 -5.18 7.71
CA LYS A 46 -1.16 -5.06 9.00
C LYS A 46 -0.45 -5.87 10.09
N SER A 47 -0.12 -7.13 9.80
CA SER A 47 0.53 -8.03 10.76
C SER A 47 1.94 -7.56 11.12
N ALA A 48 2.65 -6.93 10.18
CA ALA A 48 3.94 -6.30 10.39
C ALA A 48 3.85 -4.94 11.12
N GLY A 49 2.64 -4.46 11.46
CA GLY A 49 2.43 -3.16 12.10
C GLY A 49 2.75 -1.96 11.22
N ALA A 50 2.91 -2.16 9.90
CA ALA A 50 3.20 -1.11 8.93
C ALA A 50 1.95 -0.28 8.58
N ILE A 51 0.76 -0.86 8.72
CA ILE A 51 -0.52 -0.16 8.57
C ILE A 51 -1.47 -0.53 9.72
N ALA A 52 -2.27 0.43 10.13
CA ALA A 52 -3.43 0.23 10.98
C ALA A 52 -4.70 0.18 10.13
N ILE A 53 -5.65 -0.67 10.52
CA ILE A 53 -6.93 -0.80 9.81
C ILE A 53 -8.05 -0.65 10.82
N GLU A 54 -8.77 0.45 10.73
CA GLU A 54 -9.88 0.81 11.62
C GLU A 54 -11.10 1.20 10.78
N ASN A 55 -12.28 0.64 11.06
CA ASN A 55 -13.50 0.96 10.30
C ASN A 55 -13.33 0.87 8.77
N ASN A 56 -12.61 -0.15 8.29
CA ASN A 56 -12.20 -0.36 6.89
C ASN A 56 -11.24 0.69 6.30
N ARG A 57 -10.82 1.69 7.09
CA ARG A 57 -9.84 2.71 6.72
C ARG A 57 -8.44 2.21 7.02
N CYS A 58 -7.54 2.34 6.06
CA CYS A 58 -6.13 2.05 6.22
C CYS A 58 -5.40 3.34 6.54
N SER A 59 -4.65 3.33 7.63
CA SER A 59 -3.77 4.41 8.05
C SER A 59 -2.35 3.88 8.11
N MET A 60 -1.38 4.65 7.65
CA MET A 60 0.01 4.25 7.75
C MET A 60 0.56 4.56 9.15
N THR A 61 1.40 3.67 9.66
CA THR A 61 2.12 3.88 10.93
C THR A 61 3.54 4.38 10.64
N PRO A 62 4.28 4.89 11.65
CA PRO A 62 5.70 5.21 11.48
C PRO A 62 6.54 4.04 10.97
N SER A 63 6.20 2.80 11.38
CA SER A 63 6.84 1.58 10.86
C SER A 63 6.57 1.37 9.38
N GLY A 64 5.38 1.76 8.89
CA GLY A 64 5.04 1.72 7.48
C GLY A 64 5.79 2.73 6.63
N GLU A 65 6.03 3.93 7.17
CA GLU A 65 6.87 4.95 6.52
C GLU A 65 8.30 4.47 6.33
N LYS A 66 8.87 3.86 7.37
CA LYS A 66 10.21 3.28 7.30
C LYS A 66 10.28 2.17 6.25
N ARG A 67 9.32 1.24 6.26
CA ARG A 67 9.26 0.14 5.30
C ARG A 67 9.00 0.61 3.86
N LEU A 68 8.24 1.70 3.70
CA LEU A 68 8.08 2.38 2.41
C LEU A 68 9.41 2.96 1.93
N ALA A 69 10.14 3.67 2.78
CA ALA A 69 11.45 4.22 2.45
C ALA A 69 12.46 3.12 2.06
N GLU A 70 12.50 2.03 2.82
CA GLU A 70 13.33 0.84 2.51
C GLU A 70 12.94 0.23 1.16
N GLY A 71 11.64 0.00 0.94
CA GLY A 71 11.14 -0.57 -0.31
C GLY A 71 11.28 0.34 -1.54
N LEU A 72 11.38 1.66 -1.36
CA LEU A 72 11.69 2.62 -2.42
C LEU A 72 13.20 2.72 -2.69
N ALA A 73 14.03 2.45 -1.68
CA ALA A 73 15.48 2.40 -1.80
C ALA A 73 15.99 1.07 -2.40
N GLU A 74 15.15 0.04 -2.46
CA GLU A 74 15.50 -1.23 -3.10
C GLU A 74 15.70 -1.05 -4.62
N PRO A 75 16.85 -1.45 -5.20
CA PRO A 75 17.12 -1.32 -6.63
C PRO A 75 16.23 -2.22 -7.51
N SER A 76 15.54 -3.20 -6.90
CA SER A 76 14.55 -4.06 -7.54
C SER A 76 13.18 -3.37 -7.71
N PHE A 77 12.98 -2.20 -7.10
CA PHE A 77 11.72 -1.47 -7.15
C PHE A 77 11.52 -0.82 -8.53
N VAL A 78 10.94 -1.58 -9.45
CA VAL A 78 10.44 -1.04 -10.71
C VAL A 78 9.01 -0.55 -10.48
N MET A 79 8.85 0.75 -10.33
CA MET A 79 7.55 1.39 -10.50
C MET A 79 7.20 1.23 -11.98
N SER A 80 6.54 0.15 -12.38
CA SER A 80 6.27 -0.15 -13.80
C SER A 80 5.37 0.94 -14.38
N GLY A 81 5.98 2.04 -14.83
CA GLY A 81 5.42 3.06 -15.67
C GLY A 81 5.30 2.48 -17.06
N ASN A 82 4.07 2.19 -17.47
CA ASN A 82 3.68 2.67 -18.78
C ASN A 82 2.94 3.97 -18.48
N ILE A 83 3.59 5.07 -18.82
CA ILE A 83 2.94 6.34 -19.11
C ILE A 83 2.07 6.10 -20.35
#